data_AF-A0A5B8U3Z1-F1
#
_entry.id   AF-A0A5B8U3Z1-F1
#
_cell.length_a   1.000
_cell.length_b   1.000
_cell.length_c   1.000
_cell.angle_alpha   90.00
_cell.angle_beta   90.00
_cell.angle_gamma   90.00
#
_symmetry.space_group_name_H-M   'P 1'
#
loop_
_entity.id
_entity.type
_entity.pdbx_description
1 polymer ?
#
loop_
_entity_poly.entity_id
_entity_poly.type
_entity_poly.pdbx_seq_one_letter_code
_entity_poly.pdbx_strand_id
1 'polypeptide(L)'
;MDDADEQPPIDLVATVGPLDAVVETLRDVLHRSGALRVAAVVDLPDGPAALVDVGRLAPVEVQIGDRILHLPHAIELEAESLGGDIALRQLPPFEIDVLNGQVTGTIGGLDMLADAMRAVAALLGGRSVAMAQYQTITPDVPLTVSARGGEPIVVTLGDEEFELPER
;
A
#
# COMPACT_ATOMS: atom_id res chain seq x y z
N MET A 1 -25.45 26.21 -10.07
CA MET A 1 -24.28 26.63 -10.86
C MET A 1 -23.24 25.62 -10.44
N ASP A 2 -23.00 24.63 -11.30
CA ASP A 2 -22.09 23.51 -11.02
C ASP A 2 -20.69 24.08 -10.81
N ASP A 3 -20.19 23.98 -9.58
CA ASP A 3 -18.75 23.93 -9.35
C ASP A 3 -18.30 22.59 -9.90
N ALA A 4 -17.93 22.56 -11.19
CA ALA A 4 -17.22 21.43 -11.75
C ALA A 4 -15.90 21.34 -10.98
N ASP A 5 -15.76 20.30 -10.16
CA ASP A 5 -14.53 19.92 -9.48
C ASP A 5 -13.37 19.97 -10.48
N GLU A 6 -12.58 21.06 -10.46
CA GLU A 6 -11.34 21.14 -11.22
C GLU A 6 -10.37 20.15 -10.58
N GLN A 7 -10.42 18.91 -11.04
CA GLN A 7 -9.44 17.90 -10.67
C GLN A 7 -8.05 18.43 -11.04
N PRO A 8 -7.07 18.38 -10.11
CA PRO A 8 -5.74 18.89 -10.38
C PRO A 8 -5.16 18.19 -11.62
N PRO A 9 -4.44 18.92 -12.49
CA PRO A 9 -3.88 18.36 -13.70
C PRO A 9 -2.90 17.21 -13.37
N ILE A 10 -3.05 16.09 -14.09
CA ILE A 10 -2.20 14.91 -13.95
C ILE A 10 -1.00 15.05 -14.89
N ASP A 11 0.20 15.05 -14.32
CA ASP A 11 1.45 15.05 -15.10
C ASP A 11 1.90 13.61 -15.38
N LEU A 12 1.96 13.20 -16.65
CA LEU A 12 2.58 11.93 -17.03
C LEU A 12 4.11 12.08 -17.04
N VAL A 13 4.80 11.32 -16.20
CA VAL A 13 6.25 11.41 -16.00
C VAL A 13 6.93 10.06 -16.14
N ALA A 14 8.23 10.09 -16.45
CA ALA A 14 9.06 8.88 -16.51
C ALA A 14 9.75 8.55 -15.17
N THR A 15 9.75 9.50 -14.23
CA THR A 15 10.42 9.40 -12.92
C THR A 15 9.76 10.38 -11.95
N VAL A 16 9.75 10.02 -10.67
CA VAL A 16 9.38 10.88 -9.53
C VAL A 16 10.60 11.20 -8.65
N GLY A 17 11.81 11.01 -9.21
CA GLY A 17 13.09 11.33 -8.58
C GLY A 17 13.32 10.47 -7.33
N PRO A 18 13.53 11.07 -6.15
CA PRO A 18 13.83 10.32 -4.92
C PRO A 18 12.77 9.26 -4.53
N LEU A 19 11.52 9.40 -5.01
CA LEU A 19 10.45 8.45 -4.75
C LEU A 19 10.48 7.21 -5.67
N ASP A 20 11.36 7.16 -6.67
CA ASP A 20 11.46 6.01 -7.58
C ASP A 20 11.77 4.71 -6.83
N ALA A 21 12.64 4.77 -5.81
CA ALA A 21 12.94 3.61 -4.96
C ALA A 21 11.72 3.14 -4.16
N VAL A 22 10.84 4.07 -3.74
CA VAL A 22 9.57 3.72 -3.07
C VAL A 22 8.65 3.03 -4.06
N VAL A 23 8.51 3.56 -5.27
CA VAL A 23 7.71 2.94 -6.34
C VAL A 23 8.17 1.51 -6.61
N GLU A 24 9.48 1.29 -6.78
CA GLU A 24 10.04 -0.05 -6.98
C GLU A 24 9.79 -0.99 -5.79
N THR A 25 9.93 -0.51 -4.56
CA THR A 25 9.59 -1.30 -3.37
C THR A 25 8.11 -1.70 -3.32
N LEU A 26 7.19 -0.76 -3.57
CA LEU A 26 5.76 -1.07 -3.54
C LEU A 26 5.34 -2.00 -4.70
N ARG A 27 5.97 -1.87 -5.88
CA ARG A 27 5.80 -2.81 -7.00
C ARG A 27 6.24 -4.22 -6.64
N ASP A 28 7.43 -4.38 -6.07
CA ASP A 28 7.95 -5.69 -5.63
C ASP A 28 6.99 -6.34 -4.63
N VAL A 29 6.55 -5.57 -3.61
CA VAL A 29 5.57 -6.01 -2.62
C VAL A 29 4.26 -6.42 -3.28
N LEU A 30 3.72 -5.61 -4.20
CA LEU A 30 2.48 -5.90 -4.92
C LEU A 30 2.57 -7.22 -5.69
N HIS A 31 3.66 -7.45 -6.42
CA HIS A 31 3.85 -8.66 -7.22
C HIS A 31 4.09 -9.91 -6.36
N ARG A 32 4.93 -9.82 -5.33
CA ARG A 32 5.27 -10.95 -4.45
C ARG A 32 4.14 -11.36 -3.52
N SER A 33 3.34 -10.41 -3.04
CA SER A 33 2.20 -10.68 -2.15
C SER A 33 0.93 -11.02 -2.90
N GLY A 34 0.81 -10.61 -4.16
CA GLY A 34 -0.41 -10.80 -4.94
C GLY A 34 -1.50 -9.79 -4.62
N ALA A 35 -1.17 -8.68 -3.94
CA ALA A 35 -2.08 -7.59 -3.64
C ALA A 35 -2.73 -7.00 -4.91
N LEU A 36 -3.93 -6.44 -4.73
CA LEU A 36 -4.61 -5.61 -5.72
C LEU A 36 -4.03 -4.20 -5.76
N ARG A 37 -3.62 -3.69 -4.58
CA ARG A 37 -3.10 -2.34 -4.41
C ARG A 37 -2.10 -2.34 -3.27
N VAL A 38 -1.02 -1.59 -3.41
CA VAL A 38 -0.08 -1.27 -2.34
C VAL A 38 0.17 0.22 -2.39
N ALA A 39 -0.04 0.91 -1.27
CA ALA A 39 0.17 2.33 -1.18
C ALA A 39 0.98 2.70 0.06
N ALA A 40 1.63 3.85 0.01
CA ALA A 40 2.35 4.39 1.15
C ALA A 40 2.18 5.90 1.23
N VAL A 41 2.01 6.39 2.46
CA VAL A 41 2.22 7.81 2.77
C VAL A 41 3.65 7.93 3.28
N VAL A 42 4.49 8.67 2.57
CA VAL A 42 5.92 8.83 2.84
C VAL A 42 6.15 10.16 3.53
N ASP A 43 6.71 10.12 4.74
CA ASP A 43 7.11 11.31 5.51
C ASP A 43 8.41 11.86 4.92
N LEU A 44 8.30 12.90 4.09
CA LEU A 44 9.46 13.54 3.46
C LEU A 44 10.15 14.50 4.45
N PRO A 45 11.49 14.51 4.54
CA PRO A 45 12.20 15.34 5.52
C PRO A 45 11.98 16.84 5.33
N ASP A 46 11.84 17.30 4.08
CA ASP A 46 11.79 18.72 3.73
C ASP A 46 10.56 19.06 2.85
N GLY A 47 9.37 18.58 3.21
CA GLY A 47 8.17 18.87 2.42
C GLY A 47 6.86 18.28 2.96
N PRO A 48 5.75 18.46 2.23
CA PRO A 48 4.53 17.71 2.51
C PRO A 48 4.78 16.21 2.31
N ALA A 49 4.05 15.38 3.05
CA ALA A 49 4.08 13.95 2.82
C ALA A 49 3.66 13.62 1.38
N ALA A 50 4.23 12.57 0.82
CA ALA A 50 3.86 12.07 -0.50
C ALA A 50 2.99 10.82 -0.37
N LEU A 51 1.93 10.71 -1.16
CA LEU A 51 1.22 9.44 -1.37
C LEU A 51 1.82 8.77 -2.61
N VAL A 52 2.28 7.53 -2.45
CA VAL A 52 2.68 6.67 -3.58
C VAL A 52 1.72 5.51 -3.63
N ASP A 53 1.07 5.31 -4.78
CA ASP A 53 0.02 4.34 -4.94
C ASP A 53 0.27 3.46 -6.17
N VAL A 54 0.42 2.17 -5.92
CA VAL A 54 0.67 1.16 -6.93
C VAL A 54 -0.52 0.21 -6.98
N GLY A 55 -1.35 0.37 -8.01
CA GLY A 55 -2.46 -0.53 -8.32
C GLY A 55 -2.08 -1.62 -9.31
N ARG A 56 -2.67 -2.82 -9.18
CA ARG A 56 -2.56 -3.87 -10.19
C ARG A 56 -3.25 -3.41 -11.47
N LEU A 57 -2.52 -3.43 -12.60
CA LEU A 57 -3.00 -3.02 -13.93
C LEU A 57 -3.42 -1.53 -14.02
N ALA A 58 -2.99 -0.70 -13.08
CA ALA A 58 -3.23 0.75 -13.09
C ALA A 58 -1.89 1.49 -13.23
N PRO A 59 -1.87 2.73 -13.73
CA PRO A 59 -0.70 3.60 -13.59
C PRO A 59 -0.30 3.73 -12.11
N VAL A 60 0.99 3.92 -11.86
CA VAL A 60 1.44 4.34 -10.53
C VAL A 60 1.09 5.80 -10.37
N GLU A 61 0.43 6.12 -9.27
CA GLU A 61 0.10 7.50 -8.91
C GLU A 61 1.00 7.96 -7.78
N VAL A 62 1.53 9.18 -7.91
CA VAL A 62 2.29 9.85 -6.87
C VAL A 62 1.72 11.23 -6.64
N GLN A 63 1.26 11.50 -5.43
CA GLN A 63 0.75 12.80 -5.03
C GLN A 63 1.71 13.48 -4.05
N ILE A 64 2.08 14.73 -4.33
CA ILE A 64 2.92 15.56 -3.46
C ILE A 64 2.27 16.93 -3.31
N GLY A 65 1.68 17.21 -2.13
CA GLY A 65 0.82 18.36 -1.96
C GLY A 65 -0.38 18.30 -2.94
N ASP A 66 -0.51 19.33 -3.78
CA ASP A 66 -1.60 19.44 -4.75
C ASP A 66 -1.26 18.87 -6.14
N ARG A 67 -0.05 18.31 -6.32
CA ARG A 67 0.40 17.76 -7.60
C ARG A 67 0.15 16.27 -7.68
N ILE A 68 -0.42 15.80 -8.79
CA ILE A 68 -0.61 14.38 -9.10
C ILE A 68 0.27 14.03 -10.30
N LEU A 69 1.12 13.02 -10.13
CA LEU A 69 2.05 12.50 -11.13
C LEU A 69 1.65 11.06 -11.45
N HIS A 70 1.59 10.70 -12.73
CA HIS A 70 1.37 9.33 -13.18
C HIS A 70 2.61 8.76 -13.86
N LEU A 71 2.93 7.51 -13.53
CA LEU A 71 3.95 6.71 -14.23
C LEU A 71 3.30 5.47 -14.83
N PRO A 72 3.71 5.05 -16.05
CA PRO A 72 3.31 3.75 -16.57
C PRO A 72 3.74 2.63 -15.60
N HIS A 73 2.84 1.67 -15.33
CA HIS A 73 3.08 0.60 -14.34
C HIS A 73 4.37 -0.20 -14.55
N ALA A 74 4.76 -0.42 -15.81
CA ALA A 74 5.90 -1.24 -16.19
C ALA A 74 7.08 -0.41 -16.70
N ILE A 75 7.11 0.90 -16.43
CA ILE A 75 8.27 1.71 -16.77
C ILE A 75 9.49 1.24 -15.96
N GLU A 76 10.63 1.12 -16.63
CA GLU A 76 11.91 0.86 -15.97
C GLU A 76 12.38 2.16 -15.29
N LEU A 77 12.59 2.12 -13.97
CA LEU A 77 13.13 3.22 -13.19
C LEU A 77 14.63 3.00 -12.93
N GLU A 78 15.41 4.07 -12.94
CA GLU A 78 16.84 4.04 -12.59
C GLU A 78 17.04 4.04 -11.06
N ALA A 79 16.27 3.23 -10.34
CA ALA A 79 16.33 3.09 -8.89
C ALA A 79 16.21 1.62 -8.49
N GLU A 80 16.93 1.24 -7.44
CA GLU A 80 16.71 -0.05 -6.78
C GLU A 80 15.63 0.10 -5.70
N SER A 81 14.88 -0.98 -5.46
CA SER A 81 14.01 -1.06 -4.28
C SER A 81 14.84 -0.78 -3.01
N LEU A 82 14.22 -0.16 -2.01
CA LEU A 82 14.81 0.13 -0.69
C LEU A 82 15.36 -1.12 0.03
N GLY A 83 15.05 -2.32 -0.47
CA GLY A 83 15.57 -3.59 0.02
C GLY A 83 14.81 -4.10 1.23
N GLY A 84 15.50 -4.83 2.10
CA GLY A 84 14.94 -5.46 3.29
C GLY A 84 14.49 -6.91 3.07
N ASP A 85 14.67 -7.74 4.11
CA ASP A 85 14.19 -9.11 4.11
C ASP A 85 12.70 -9.14 4.48
N ILE A 86 11.86 -8.73 3.53
CA ILE A 86 10.40 -8.77 3.69
C ILE A 86 9.92 -10.16 3.29
N ALA A 87 9.51 -10.96 4.27
CA ALA A 87 8.95 -12.29 4.03
C ALA A 87 7.53 -12.19 3.44
N LEU A 88 7.43 -12.33 2.11
CA LEU A 88 6.17 -12.30 1.37
C LEU A 88 6.07 -13.46 0.38
N ARG A 89 4.86 -14.00 0.27
CA ARG A 89 4.43 -14.92 -0.78
C ARG A 89 2.96 -14.70 -1.10
N GLN A 90 2.54 -15.10 -2.29
CA GLN A 90 1.14 -15.13 -2.64
C GLN A 90 0.41 -16.20 -1.82
N LEU A 91 -0.70 -15.80 -1.18
CA LEU A 91 -1.56 -16.69 -0.42
C LEU A 91 -2.85 -16.98 -1.20
N PRO A 92 -3.51 -18.12 -0.94
CA PRO A 92 -4.91 -18.29 -1.33
C PRO A 92 -5.76 -17.13 -0.77
N PRO A 93 -6.83 -16.72 -1.48
CA PRO A 93 -7.73 -15.68 -1.00
C PRO A 93 -8.30 -15.98 0.39
N PHE A 94 -8.52 -14.93 1.17
CA PHE A 94 -9.16 -15.02 2.48
C PHE A 94 -10.69 -14.99 2.37
N GLU A 95 -11.35 -15.59 3.34
CA GLU A 95 -12.77 -15.40 3.63
C GLU A 95 -12.91 -14.45 4.82
N ILE A 96 -13.82 -13.50 4.72
CA ILE A 96 -14.02 -12.42 5.67
C ILE A 96 -15.43 -12.49 6.27
N ASP A 97 -15.49 -12.43 7.60
CA ASP A 97 -16.70 -12.16 8.37
C ASP A 97 -16.52 -10.80 9.08
N VAL A 98 -17.08 -9.77 8.45
CA VAL A 98 -16.97 -8.38 8.92
C VAL A 98 -17.66 -8.20 10.27
N LEU A 99 -18.81 -8.85 10.49
CA LEU A 99 -19.62 -8.67 11.70
C LEU A 99 -18.86 -9.13 12.95
N ASN A 100 -18.06 -10.18 12.82
CA ASN A 100 -17.27 -10.74 13.92
C ASN A 100 -15.80 -10.33 13.88
N GLY A 101 -15.36 -9.54 12.89
CA GLY A 101 -13.96 -9.16 12.71
C GLY A 101 -13.05 -10.36 12.44
N GLN A 102 -13.53 -11.37 11.71
CA GLN A 102 -12.80 -12.63 11.48
C GLN A 102 -12.27 -12.73 10.05
N VAL A 103 -11.03 -13.22 9.96
CA VAL A 103 -10.34 -13.52 8.71
C VAL A 103 -9.96 -14.99 8.70
N THR A 104 -10.56 -15.74 7.79
CA THR A 104 -10.29 -17.16 7.59
C THR A 104 -9.38 -17.35 6.39
N GLY A 105 -8.30 -18.10 6.55
CA GLY A 105 -7.36 -18.38 5.47
C GLY A 105 -6.19 -19.25 5.92
N THR A 106 -5.04 -19.08 5.25
CA THR A 106 -3.82 -19.82 5.60
C THR A 106 -3.37 -19.43 7.01
N ILE A 107 -3.03 -20.41 7.85
CA ILE A 107 -2.51 -20.18 9.21
C ILE A 107 -1.26 -19.29 9.14
N GLY A 108 -1.23 -18.23 9.95
CA GLY A 108 -0.17 -17.23 9.93
C GLY A 108 -0.14 -16.36 8.66
N GLY A 109 -1.15 -16.47 7.79
CA GLY A 109 -1.24 -15.71 6.55
C GLY A 109 -1.44 -14.23 6.82
N LEU A 110 -2.47 -13.87 7.60
CA LEU A 110 -2.69 -12.47 8.01
C LEU A 110 -1.50 -11.92 8.78
N ASP A 111 -0.90 -12.76 9.63
CA ASP A 111 0.27 -12.41 10.41
C ASP A 111 1.47 -12.02 9.54
N MET A 112 1.74 -12.82 8.50
CA MET A 112 2.79 -12.53 7.52
C MET A 112 2.52 -11.22 6.77
N LEU A 113 1.27 -10.95 6.37
CA LEU A 113 0.93 -9.69 5.69
C LEU A 113 1.13 -8.48 6.62
N ALA A 114 0.73 -8.59 7.89
CA ALA A 114 0.95 -7.57 8.91
C ALA A 114 2.42 -7.30 9.16
N ASP A 115 3.23 -8.35 9.31
CA ASP A 115 4.68 -8.22 9.51
C ASP A 115 5.36 -7.59 8.29
N ALA A 116 4.91 -7.94 7.08
CA ALA A 116 5.41 -7.35 5.86
C ALA A 116 5.09 -5.85 5.77
N MET A 117 3.86 -5.43 6.07
CA MET A 117 3.50 -4.00 6.06
C MET A 117 4.26 -3.22 7.13
N ARG A 118 4.48 -3.82 8.31
CA ARG A 118 5.33 -3.23 9.34
C ARG A 118 6.76 -3.05 8.86
N ALA A 119 7.33 -4.03 8.16
CA ALA A 119 8.67 -3.95 7.60
C ALA A 119 8.76 -2.85 6.53
N VAL A 120 7.77 -2.73 5.64
CA VAL A 120 7.72 -1.66 4.63
C VAL A 120 7.64 -0.28 5.31
N ALA A 121 6.75 -0.09 6.29
CA ALA A 121 6.65 1.16 7.02
C ALA A 121 7.97 1.52 7.73
N ALA A 122 8.68 0.54 8.28
CA ALA A 122 9.99 0.73 8.90
C ALA A 122 11.08 1.13 7.89
N LEU A 123 11.07 0.56 6.68
CA LEU A 123 12.01 0.94 5.60
C LEU A 123 11.79 2.38 5.14
N LEU A 124 10.54 2.83 5.05
CA LEU A 124 10.19 4.20 4.71
C LEU A 124 10.59 5.18 5.82
N GLY A 125 10.54 4.74 7.08
CA GLY A 125 10.94 5.52 8.25
C GLY A 125 10.00 6.69 8.57
N GLY A 126 10.38 7.49 9.55
CA GLY A 126 9.60 8.66 10.00
C GLY A 126 8.17 8.28 10.43
N ARG A 127 7.20 9.10 10.06
CA ARG A 127 5.75 8.85 10.29
C ARG A 127 5.06 8.17 9.11
N SER A 128 5.84 7.49 8.27
CA SER A 128 5.33 6.86 7.04
C SER A 128 4.36 5.72 7.35
N VAL A 129 3.37 5.55 6.48
CA VAL A 129 2.37 4.49 6.53
C VAL A 129 2.54 3.61 5.31
N ALA A 130 2.46 2.29 5.48
CA ALA A 130 2.35 1.34 4.40
C ALA A 130 1.00 0.62 4.48
N MET A 131 0.34 0.44 3.34
CA MET A 131 -0.90 -0.32 3.24
C MET A 131 -0.88 -1.26 2.04
N ALA A 132 -1.55 -2.40 2.17
CA ALA A 132 -1.80 -3.30 1.06
C ALA A 132 -3.23 -3.83 1.12
N GLN A 133 -3.88 -3.84 -0.05
CA GLN A 133 -5.24 -4.34 -0.24
C GLN A 133 -5.21 -5.66 -1.04
N TYR A 134 -5.97 -6.64 -0.56
CA TYR A 134 -6.02 -7.99 -1.10
C TYR A 134 -7.45 -8.35 -1.54
N GLN A 135 -7.52 -9.13 -2.62
CA GLN A 135 -8.77 -9.75 -3.03
C GLN A 135 -9.15 -10.86 -2.03
N THR A 136 -10.45 -10.94 -1.72
CA THR A 136 -11.03 -11.98 -0.88
C THR A 136 -12.03 -12.80 -1.70
N ILE A 137 -12.50 -13.91 -1.15
CA ILE A 137 -13.63 -14.66 -1.72
C ILE A 137 -14.98 -14.20 -1.16
N THR A 138 -14.98 -13.29 -0.18
CA THR A 138 -16.19 -12.61 0.28
C THR A 138 -16.53 -11.49 -0.72
N PRO A 139 -17.71 -11.53 -1.37
CA PRO A 139 -18.07 -10.54 -2.38
C PRO A 139 -18.00 -9.12 -1.85
N ASP A 140 -17.35 -8.22 -2.60
CA ASP A 140 -17.26 -6.79 -2.33
C ASP A 140 -16.61 -6.40 -0.99
N VAL A 141 -15.91 -7.33 -0.32
CA VAL A 141 -15.22 -7.07 0.95
C VAL A 141 -13.71 -7.22 0.76
N PRO A 142 -12.97 -6.14 0.44
CA PRO A 142 -11.52 -6.20 0.40
C PRO A 142 -10.93 -6.37 1.81
N LEU A 143 -9.76 -7.01 1.87
CA LEU A 143 -8.93 -7.07 3.08
C LEU A 143 -7.79 -6.06 2.91
N THR A 144 -7.72 -5.07 3.79
CA THR A 144 -6.60 -4.11 3.82
C THR A 144 -5.79 -4.29 5.09
N VAL A 145 -4.47 -4.28 4.97
CA VAL A 145 -3.54 -4.31 6.11
C VAL A 145 -2.72 -3.03 6.06
N SER A 146 -2.71 -2.29 7.17
CA SER A 146 -2.08 -0.97 7.30
C SER A 146 -1.12 -0.94 8.49
N ALA A 147 0.04 -0.35 8.30
CA ALA A 147 1.08 -0.27 9.32
C ALA A 147 1.76 1.11 9.37
N ARG A 148 2.07 1.57 10.57
CA ARG A 148 2.96 2.69 10.85
C ARG A 148 3.92 2.33 11.98
N GLY A 149 5.13 2.89 11.95
CA GLY A 149 6.11 2.71 13.03
C GLY A 149 5.56 3.16 14.39
N GLY A 150 5.67 2.30 15.40
CA GLY A 150 5.23 2.59 16.77
C GLY A 150 3.72 2.52 17.02
N GLU A 151 2.92 2.20 16.01
CA GLU A 151 1.45 2.04 16.13
C GLU A 151 1.03 0.56 15.96
N PRO A 152 -0.17 0.19 16.46
CA PRO A 152 -0.79 -1.10 16.16
C PRO A 152 -0.98 -1.30 14.65
N ILE A 153 -1.01 -2.56 14.20
CA ILE A 153 -1.42 -2.87 12.84
C ILE A 153 -2.94 -2.75 12.78
N VAL A 154 -3.44 -2.05 11.77
CA VAL A 154 -4.87 -1.93 11.50
C VAL A 154 -5.22 -2.82 10.32
N VAL A 155 -6.28 -3.61 10.47
CA VAL A 155 -6.88 -4.42 9.42
C VAL A 155 -8.25 -3.83 9.12
N THR A 156 -8.48 -3.50 7.85
CA THR A 156 -9.79 -3.03 7.39
C THR A 156 -10.48 -4.15 6.61
N LEU A 157 -11.72 -4.45 6.99
CA LEU A 157 -12.58 -5.47 6.39
C LEU A 157 -13.79 -4.76 5.77
N GLY A 158 -13.73 -4.44 4.48
CA GLY A 158 -14.69 -3.52 3.87
C GLY A 158 -14.51 -2.10 4.42
N ASP A 159 -15.48 -1.62 5.21
CA ASP A 159 -15.47 -0.30 5.83
C ASP A 159 -15.18 -0.32 7.35
N GLU A 160 -15.02 -1.51 7.93
CA GLU A 160 -14.79 -1.69 9.37
C GLU A 160 -13.31 -1.87 9.69
N GLU A 161 -12.83 -1.22 10.74
CA GLU A 161 -11.42 -1.21 11.16
C GLU A 161 -11.22 -2.01 12.45
N PHE A 162 -10.17 -2.84 12.46
CA PHE A 162 -9.81 -3.68 13.60
C PHE A 162 -8.32 -3.56 13.88
N GLU A 163 -7.95 -3.39 15.15
CA GLU A 163 -6.55 -3.49 15.58
C GLU A 163 -6.17 -4.96 15.74
N LEU A 164 -5.08 -5.36 15.09
CA LEU A 164 -4.48 -6.68 15.31
C LEU A 164 -3.86 -6.72 16.71
N PRO A 165 -4.15 -7.75 17.52
CA PRO A 165 -3.57 -7.89 18.85
C PRO A 165 -2.04 -7.90 18.83
N GLU A 166 -1.42 -7.33 19.86
CA GLU A 166 0.01 -7.47 20.09
C GLU A 166 0.38 -8.95 20.27
N ARG A 167 1.53 -9.36 19.73
CA ARG A 167 2.07 -10.71 19.86
C ARG A 167 3.13 -10.78 20.96
#